data_AF-A0AAV3YXR1-F1
#
_entry.id   AF-A0AAV3YXR1-F1
#
_cell.length_a   1.000
_cell.length_b   1.000
_cell.length_c   1.000
_cell.angle_alpha   90.00
_cell.angle_beta   90.00
_cell.angle_gamma   90.00
#
_symmetry.space_group_name_H-M   'P 1'
#
loop_
_entity.id
_entity.type
_entity.pdbx_description
1 polymer ?
#
loop_
_entity_poly.entity_id
_entity_poly.type
_entity_poly.pdbx_seq_one_letter_code
_entity_poly.pdbx_strand_id
1 'polypeptide(L)'
;MRTEMFTARNGDRPDVENICIIVTDGVSNINSRRTIPEAEQARAEGIHIYAIGIGLTDTRELDGIASKPVDENRFAVQEFTELRDLRHRVFSALCSTEAPVITTPRPGPVSCADARIDLVFVLDASTSVTEPNFELMKDFVKDFLYEADIDGGNVRVGVIIYSTEDHVEFQMNTYRSKVDVYNAVDNIPYRYGSTNTADALKTMRTEMFTARNGDRPDVENICIIVTDGVSNINSRRTIPEAEQARAEGIHIYAIGIGLTDTKELDGIASKPVEENRFAVQEFSELRDLRHQVFSALCE
;
A
#
# COMPACT_ATOMS: atom_id res chain seq x y z
N MET A 1 -14.05 23.28 23.47
CA MET A 1 -14.39 22.19 22.52
C MET A 1 -15.67 21.46 22.90
N ARG A 2 -15.81 20.86 24.09
CA ARG A 2 -17.05 20.16 24.50
C ARG A 2 -18.28 21.06 24.57
N THR A 3 -18.13 22.24 25.15
CA THR A 3 -19.24 23.19 25.38
C THR A 3 -19.67 23.97 24.13
N GLU A 4 -18.90 23.89 23.05
CA GLU A 4 -19.12 24.70 21.85
C GLU A 4 -19.29 23.85 20.59
N MET A 5 -18.48 22.80 20.39
CA MET A 5 -18.51 21.97 19.17
C MET A 5 -19.24 20.65 19.42
N PHE A 6 -18.90 19.93 20.50
CA PHE A 6 -19.52 18.64 20.84
C PHE A 6 -20.72 18.82 21.77
N THR A 7 -21.76 19.50 21.26
CA THR A 7 -23.04 19.69 21.96
C THR A 7 -24.17 19.05 21.16
N ALA A 8 -25.24 18.63 21.85
CA ALA A 8 -26.41 18.04 21.18
C ALA A 8 -27.03 19.00 20.13
N ARG A 9 -26.97 20.32 20.37
CA ARG A 9 -27.42 21.33 19.39
C ARG A 9 -26.61 21.31 18.10
N ASN A 10 -25.35 20.88 18.17
CA ASN A 10 -24.42 20.81 17.06
C ASN A 10 -24.24 19.37 16.54
N GLY A 11 -25.15 18.45 16.90
CA GLY A 11 -25.19 17.09 16.35
C GLY A 11 -24.39 16.05 17.11
N ASP A 12 -23.88 16.37 18.31
CA ASP A 12 -23.23 15.39 19.18
C ASP A 12 -24.23 14.27 19.56
N ARG A 13 -23.74 13.03 19.52
CA ARG A 13 -24.49 11.83 19.84
C ARG A 13 -23.86 11.18 21.06
N PRO A 14 -24.63 10.95 22.14
CA PRO A 14 -24.07 10.47 23.41
C PRO A 14 -23.50 9.05 23.35
N ASP A 15 -23.86 8.28 22.31
CA ASP A 15 -23.43 6.91 22.04
C ASP A 15 -22.25 6.82 21.06
N VAL A 16 -21.69 7.95 20.63
CA VAL A 16 -20.59 8.01 19.66
C VAL A 16 -19.40 8.75 20.28
N GLU A 17 -18.20 8.25 20.02
CA GLU A 17 -16.98 8.90 20.48
C GLU A 17 -16.77 10.27 19.82
N ASN A 18 -16.32 11.23 20.62
CA ASN A 18 -16.01 12.56 20.14
C ASN A 18 -14.53 12.68 19.82
N ILE A 19 -14.22 12.93 18.55
CA ILE A 19 -12.85 12.95 18.05
C ILE A 19 -12.50 14.35 17.53
N CYS A 20 -11.35 14.87 17.95
CA CYS A 20 -10.75 16.10 17.47
C CYS A 20 -9.41 15.81 16.78
N ILE A 21 -9.22 16.34 15.57
CA ILE A 21 -7.96 16.28 14.85
C ILE A 21 -7.41 17.71 14.77
N ILE A 22 -6.23 17.92 15.36
CA ILE A 22 -5.51 19.20 15.35
C ILE A 22 -4.38 19.08 14.34
N VAL A 23 -4.30 20.04 13.41
CA VAL A 23 -3.23 20.13 12.41
C VAL A 23 -2.55 21.50 12.58
N THR A 24 -1.22 21.52 12.73
CA THR A 24 -0.46 22.75 12.94
C THR A 24 0.93 22.67 12.31
N ASP A 25 1.45 23.82 11.85
CA ASP A 25 2.82 24.01 11.38
C ASP A 25 3.68 24.81 12.39
N GLY A 26 3.11 25.15 13.56
CA GLY A 26 3.75 26.00 14.56
C GLY A 26 3.43 25.61 16.00
N VAL A 27 4.28 26.10 16.91
CA VAL A 27 4.07 26.08 18.37
C VAL A 27 3.28 27.33 18.77
N SER A 28 2.32 27.21 19.69
CA SER A 28 1.50 28.33 20.14
C SER A 28 2.37 29.45 20.70
N ASN A 29 2.09 30.68 20.25
CA ASN A 29 2.85 31.88 20.62
C ASN A 29 2.00 32.91 21.39
N ILE A 30 0.68 32.73 21.43
CA ILE A 30 -0.27 33.55 22.18
C ILE A 30 -0.94 32.65 23.22
N ASN A 31 -0.91 33.07 24.49
CA ASN A 31 -1.46 32.31 25.62
C ASN A 31 -0.93 30.87 25.71
N SER A 32 0.28 30.58 25.26
CA SER A 32 0.82 29.20 25.10
C SER A 32 0.87 28.36 26.39
N ARG A 33 0.81 28.99 27.57
CA ARG A 33 0.68 28.29 28.86
C ARG A 33 -0.72 27.72 29.10
N ARG A 34 -1.67 28.14 28.28
CA ARG A 34 -2.97 27.52 28.09
C ARG A 34 -2.71 26.33 27.16
N THR A 35 -3.31 26.12 26.00
CA THR A 35 -3.02 24.96 25.11
C THR A 35 -3.02 23.56 25.76
N ILE A 36 -1.99 23.15 26.52
CA ILE A 36 -1.90 21.84 27.19
C ILE A 36 -3.01 21.65 28.24
N PRO A 37 -3.26 22.56 29.21
CA PRO A 37 -4.36 22.38 30.16
C PRO A 37 -5.73 22.34 29.49
N GLU A 38 -5.92 23.08 28.39
CA GLU A 38 -7.14 23.02 27.59
C GLU A 38 -7.30 21.66 26.88
N ALA A 39 -6.23 21.10 26.34
CA ALA A 39 -6.25 19.76 25.75
C ALA A 39 -6.44 18.66 26.81
N GLU A 40 -5.86 18.82 28.01
CA GLU A 40 -6.14 17.97 29.17
C GLU A 40 -7.61 18.01 29.57
N GLN A 41 -8.20 19.20 29.64
CA GLN A 41 -9.61 19.35 29.95
C GLN A 41 -10.50 18.70 28.88
N ALA A 42 -10.21 18.94 27.59
CA ALA A 42 -10.97 18.34 26.49
C ALA A 42 -10.93 16.80 26.53
N ARG A 43 -9.76 16.22 26.81
CA ARG A 43 -9.61 14.77 27.02
C ARG A 43 -10.38 14.26 28.23
N ALA A 44 -10.33 15.00 29.35
CA ALA A 44 -11.11 14.67 30.56
C ALA A 44 -12.63 14.72 30.32
N GLU A 45 -13.08 15.52 29.35
CA GLU A 45 -14.48 15.63 28.92
C GLU A 45 -14.89 14.56 27.88
N GLY A 46 -13.99 13.60 27.58
CA GLY A 46 -14.25 12.47 26.69
C GLY A 46 -14.01 12.77 25.21
N ILE A 47 -13.19 13.78 24.89
CA ILE A 47 -12.77 14.06 23.51
C ILE A 47 -11.42 13.41 23.26
N HIS A 48 -11.36 12.48 22.33
CA HIS A 48 -10.11 11.90 21.87
C HIS A 48 -9.44 12.84 20.86
N ILE A 49 -8.15 13.11 21.03
CA ILE A 49 -7.41 14.14 20.28
C ILE A 49 -6.24 13.51 19.53
N TYR A 50 -6.25 13.63 18.20
CA TYR A 50 -5.10 13.40 17.33
C TYR A 50 -4.41 14.73 17.02
N ALA A 51 -3.08 14.76 17.12
CA ALA A 51 -2.30 15.97 16.91
C ALA A 51 -1.28 15.77 15.77
N ILE A 52 -1.32 16.62 14.76
CA ILE A 52 -0.52 16.53 13.53
C ILE A 52 0.33 17.79 13.41
N GLY A 53 1.66 17.61 13.42
CA GLY A 53 2.65 18.67 13.26
C GLY A 53 3.31 18.63 11.88
N ILE A 54 3.50 19.79 11.25
CA ILE A 54 4.12 19.90 9.92
C ILE A 54 5.35 20.81 10.02
N GLY A 55 6.52 20.33 9.64
CA GLY A 55 7.77 21.11 9.68
C GLY A 55 8.21 21.52 11.09
N LEU A 56 7.66 20.88 12.13
CA LEU A 56 7.96 21.19 13.52
C LEU A 56 9.27 20.54 13.97
N THR A 57 10.17 21.35 14.50
CA THR A 57 11.41 20.88 15.18
C THR A 57 11.21 20.60 16.67
N ASP A 58 10.20 21.22 17.29
CA ASP A 58 9.82 21.00 18.69
C ASP A 58 8.38 20.48 18.77
N THR A 59 8.22 19.22 19.15
CA THR A 59 6.92 18.54 19.24
C THR A 59 6.37 18.49 20.67
N ARG A 60 7.03 19.09 21.67
CA ARG A 60 6.63 18.95 23.09
C ARG A 60 5.22 19.46 23.36
N GLU A 61 4.83 20.55 22.71
CA GLU A 61 3.47 21.07 22.82
C GLU A 61 2.46 20.10 22.19
N LEU A 62 2.79 19.56 21.01
CA LEU A 62 1.97 18.59 20.29
C LEU A 62 1.78 17.30 21.11
N ASP A 63 2.83 16.85 21.79
CA ASP A 63 2.82 15.70 22.70
C ASP A 63 1.91 15.92 23.91
N GLY A 64 1.85 17.16 24.42
CA GLY A 64 0.94 17.56 25.49
C GLY A 64 -0.52 17.66 25.05
N ILE A 65 -0.76 17.94 23.76
CA ILE A 65 -2.10 18.05 23.16
C ILE A 65 -2.69 16.67 22.87
N ALA A 66 -1.90 15.76 22.29
CA ALA A 66 -2.39 14.45 21.84
C ALA A 66 -2.94 13.59 22.97
N SER A 67 -3.91 12.73 22.63
CA SER A 67 -4.38 11.68 23.55
C SER A 67 -3.30 10.63 23.78
N LYS A 68 -3.41 9.91 24.89
CA LYS A 68 -2.45 8.85 25.22
C LYS A 68 -2.90 7.53 24.59
N PRO A 69 -1.97 6.70 24.10
CA PRO A 69 -0.51 6.90 24.12
C PRO A 69 -0.06 7.85 22.98
N VAL A 70 0.94 8.69 23.25
CA VAL A 70 1.32 9.80 22.37
C VAL A 70 1.88 9.28 21.04
N ASP A 71 2.61 8.18 21.04
CA ASP A 71 3.17 7.54 19.85
C ASP A 71 2.10 7.06 18.85
N GLU A 72 0.86 6.82 19.29
CA GLU A 72 -0.26 6.42 18.43
C GLU A 72 -1.13 7.59 17.99
N ASN A 73 -1.13 8.70 18.75
CA ASN A 73 -2.06 9.81 18.54
C ASN A 73 -1.38 11.12 18.10
N ARG A 74 -0.04 11.18 18.10
CA ARG A 74 0.75 12.32 17.65
C ARG A 74 1.55 11.96 16.40
N PHE A 75 1.27 12.70 15.34
CA PHE A 75 1.89 12.56 14.03
C PHE A 75 2.74 13.79 13.71
N ALA A 76 3.87 13.58 13.06
CA ALA A 76 4.73 14.66 12.60
C ALA A 76 5.23 14.34 11.18
N VAL A 77 5.21 15.35 10.31
CA VAL A 77 5.72 15.33 8.95
C VAL A 77 6.61 16.54 8.71
N GLN A 78 7.53 16.48 7.73
CA GLN A 78 8.41 17.61 7.46
C GLN A 78 7.75 18.63 6.52
N GLU A 79 7.03 18.16 5.51
CA GLU A 79 6.39 19.00 4.50
C GLU A 79 4.89 18.72 4.36
N PHE A 80 4.13 19.70 3.86
CA PHE A 80 2.68 19.56 3.64
C PHE A 80 2.33 18.45 2.64
N THR A 81 3.26 18.09 1.75
CA THR A 81 3.07 17.01 0.76
C THR A 81 2.92 15.64 1.42
N GLU A 82 3.56 15.42 2.57
CA GLU A 82 3.51 14.17 3.33
C GLU A 82 2.18 13.97 4.08
N LEU A 83 1.31 14.99 4.15
CA LEU A 83 -0.04 14.83 4.71
C LEU A 83 -0.88 13.82 3.94
N ARG A 84 -0.61 13.63 2.63
CA ARG A 84 -1.26 12.59 1.82
C ARG A 84 -0.99 11.20 2.38
N ASP A 85 0.26 10.94 2.77
CA ASP A 85 0.72 9.67 3.33
C ASP A 85 0.17 9.45 4.74
N LEU A 86 -0.12 10.55 5.44
CA LEU A 86 -0.69 10.53 6.79
C LEU A 86 -2.15 10.06 6.84
N ARG A 87 -2.88 10.13 5.70
CA ARG A 87 -4.29 9.73 5.59
C ARG A 87 -4.52 8.37 6.23
N HIS A 88 -3.78 7.35 5.83
CA HIS A 88 -3.99 5.98 6.28
C HIS A 88 -3.62 5.78 7.76
N ARG A 89 -2.61 6.50 8.25
CA ARG A 89 -2.20 6.44 9.66
C ARG A 89 -3.22 7.06 10.59
N VAL A 90 -3.78 8.21 10.21
CA VAL A 90 -4.83 8.88 10.98
C VAL A 90 -6.12 8.06 10.92
N PHE A 91 -6.54 7.57 9.74
CA PHE A 91 -7.74 6.73 9.63
C PHE A 91 -7.64 5.39 10.38
N SER A 92 -6.47 4.73 10.34
CA SER A 92 -6.24 3.51 11.14
C SER A 92 -6.30 3.80 12.64
N ALA A 93 -5.71 4.91 13.09
CA ALA A 93 -5.75 5.30 14.49
C ALA A 93 -7.19 5.67 14.93
N LEU A 94 -7.96 6.35 14.06
CA LEU A 94 -9.38 6.69 14.28
C LEU A 94 -10.28 5.46 14.43
N CYS A 95 -9.96 4.37 13.74
CA CYS A 95 -10.70 3.12 13.82
C CYS A 95 -10.27 2.22 14.98
N SER A 96 -9.19 2.56 15.69
CA SER A 96 -8.62 1.77 16.80
C SER A 96 -9.12 2.18 18.18
N THR A 97 -10.02 3.17 18.27
CA THR A 97 -10.58 3.63 19.54
C THR A 97 -11.82 2.82 19.93
N GLU A 98 -11.59 1.64 20.52
CA GLU A 98 -12.61 0.98 21.35
C GLU A 98 -12.07 0.66 22.76
N ALA A 99 -13.03 0.71 23.70
CA ALA A 99 -12.91 0.66 25.16
C ALA A 99 -12.11 -0.56 25.72
N PRO A 100 -11.66 -0.53 27.00
CA PRO A 100 -10.68 -1.47 27.51
C PRO A 100 -11.33 -2.82 27.80
N VAL A 101 -11.07 -3.83 26.97
CA VAL A 101 -11.41 -5.22 27.29
C VAL A 101 -10.28 -6.16 26.85
N ILE A 102 -9.59 -6.66 27.89
CA ILE A 102 -8.96 -7.99 27.99
C ILE A 102 -7.95 -8.37 26.89
N THR A 103 -6.67 -8.17 27.25
CA THR A 103 -5.49 -8.98 26.89
C THR A 103 -5.67 -10.01 25.77
N THR A 104 -5.51 -9.56 24.54
CA THR A 104 -4.89 -10.36 23.47
C THR A 104 -3.69 -9.59 22.93
N PRO A 105 -2.59 -10.26 22.53
CA PRO A 105 -1.39 -9.57 22.10
C PRO A 105 -1.70 -8.70 20.89
N ARG A 106 -1.31 -7.43 20.98
CA ARG A 106 -1.24 -6.43 19.92
C ARG A 106 -0.69 -7.07 18.64
N PRO A 107 -1.36 -6.98 17.47
CA PRO A 107 -0.68 -7.19 16.20
C PRO A 107 0.43 -6.14 16.13
N GLY A 108 1.68 -6.58 16.09
CA GLY A 108 2.81 -5.69 15.85
C GLY A 108 2.71 -5.02 14.47
N PRO A 109 3.68 -4.18 14.08
CA PRO A 109 3.83 -3.82 12.67
C PRO A 109 3.76 -5.11 11.86
N VAL A 110 2.83 -5.16 10.91
CA VAL A 110 2.58 -6.32 10.08
C VAL A 110 3.89 -6.61 9.35
N SER A 111 4.65 -7.56 9.89
CA SER A 111 6.00 -7.88 9.45
C SER A 111 5.90 -9.19 8.70
N CYS A 112 6.02 -9.13 7.37
CA CYS A 112 6.21 -10.32 6.55
C CYS A 112 7.60 -10.98 6.76
N ALA A 113 8.33 -10.67 7.85
CA ALA A 113 9.67 -11.22 8.10
C ALA A 113 9.69 -12.76 8.11
N ASP A 114 8.59 -13.39 8.53
CA ASP A 114 8.43 -14.84 8.54
C ASP A 114 7.55 -15.37 7.40
N ALA A 115 6.97 -14.49 6.58
CA ALA A 115 6.13 -14.89 5.46
C ALA A 115 6.98 -15.47 4.33
N ARG A 116 6.68 -16.70 3.92
CA ARG A 116 7.33 -17.35 2.79
C ARG A 116 6.50 -17.13 1.54
N ILE A 117 7.01 -16.28 0.64
CA ILE A 117 6.29 -15.84 -0.55
C ILE A 117 7.16 -16.03 -1.80
N ASP A 118 6.57 -16.55 -2.86
CA ASP A 118 7.10 -16.54 -4.22
C ASP A 118 6.31 -15.49 -5.01
N LEU A 119 6.99 -14.39 -5.35
CA LEU A 119 6.40 -13.17 -5.86
C LEU A 119 6.81 -12.91 -7.31
N VAL A 120 5.83 -12.64 -8.17
CA VAL A 120 6.08 -12.21 -9.56
C VAL A 120 5.40 -10.87 -9.81
N PHE A 121 6.17 -9.89 -10.26
CA PHE A 121 5.62 -8.64 -10.81
C PHE A 121 5.39 -8.77 -12.31
N VAL A 122 4.24 -8.32 -12.77
CA VAL A 122 3.87 -8.25 -14.18
C VAL A 122 3.58 -6.79 -14.51
N LEU A 123 4.53 -6.13 -15.19
CA LEU A 123 4.51 -4.68 -15.38
C LEU A 123 4.18 -4.32 -16.83
N ASP A 124 3.19 -3.46 -17.01
CA ASP A 124 2.87 -2.89 -18.31
C ASP A 124 3.98 -1.92 -18.76
N ALA A 125 4.54 -2.15 -19.94
CA ALA A 125 5.54 -1.29 -20.59
C ALA A 125 4.98 -0.72 -21.90
N SER A 126 3.66 -0.76 -22.10
CA SER A 126 3.01 -0.28 -23.31
C SER A 126 3.20 1.23 -23.52
N THR A 127 2.90 1.68 -24.74
CA THR A 127 3.16 3.07 -25.15
C THR A 127 2.37 4.10 -24.31
N SER A 128 1.20 3.73 -23.77
CA SER A 128 0.40 4.61 -22.91
C SER A 128 1.09 4.95 -21.60
N VAL A 129 1.87 3.99 -21.06
CA VAL A 129 2.60 4.15 -19.82
C VAL A 129 3.59 5.30 -19.94
N THR A 130 4.41 5.33 -21.00
CA THR A 130 5.59 6.22 -21.18
C THR A 130 6.78 5.85 -20.29
N GLU A 131 7.99 6.18 -20.75
CA GLU A 131 9.24 5.87 -20.04
C GLU A 131 9.31 6.50 -18.62
N PRO A 132 8.94 7.79 -18.39
CA PRO A 132 8.96 8.36 -17.05
C PRO A 132 8.06 7.65 -16.04
N ASN A 133 6.86 7.21 -16.46
CA ASN A 133 5.94 6.48 -15.58
C ASN A 133 6.40 5.04 -15.36
N PHE A 134 7.07 4.43 -16.33
CA PHE A 134 7.68 3.13 -16.16
C PHE A 134 8.78 3.15 -15.08
N GLU A 135 9.55 4.24 -14.98
CA GLU A 135 10.48 4.45 -13.85
C GLU A 135 9.75 4.53 -12.50
N LEU A 136 8.56 5.14 -12.44
CA LEU A 136 7.74 5.15 -11.22
C LEU A 136 7.25 3.74 -10.84
N MET A 137 6.95 2.88 -11.82
CA MET A 137 6.64 1.47 -11.54
C MET A 137 7.85 0.69 -11.02
N LYS A 138 9.05 0.94 -11.56
CA LYS A 138 10.29 0.35 -11.05
C LYS A 138 10.57 0.78 -9.62
N ASP A 139 10.36 2.06 -9.30
CA ASP A 139 10.45 2.57 -7.94
C ASP A 139 9.43 1.91 -7.01
N PHE A 140 8.18 1.76 -7.45
CA PHE A 140 7.15 1.04 -6.71
C PHE A 140 7.57 -0.40 -6.38
N VAL A 141 8.12 -1.14 -7.34
CA VAL A 141 8.62 -2.52 -7.11
C VAL A 141 9.70 -2.52 -6.02
N LYS A 142 10.69 -1.62 -6.10
CA LYS A 142 11.76 -1.54 -5.08
C LYS A 142 11.19 -1.16 -3.71
N ASP A 143 10.32 -0.16 -3.66
CA ASP A 143 9.68 0.31 -2.43
C ASP A 143 8.84 -0.79 -1.78
N PHE A 144 8.14 -1.59 -2.59
CA PHE A 144 7.37 -2.75 -2.15
C PHE A 144 8.27 -3.81 -1.50
N LEU A 145 9.43 -4.07 -2.10
CA LEU A 145 10.38 -5.08 -1.65
C LEU A 145 11.28 -4.61 -0.48
N TYR A 146 11.08 -3.39 0.02
CA TYR A 146 11.90 -2.81 1.08
C TYR A 146 11.95 -3.69 2.33
N GLU A 147 10.80 -4.18 2.79
CA GLU A 147 10.69 -5.04 3.98
C GLU A 147 10.77 -6.55 3.67
N ALA A 148 10.81 -6.94 2.40
CA ALA A 148 10.85 -8.33 1.99
C ALA A 148 12.18 -9.01 2.37
N ASP A 149 12.13 -10.20 2.98
CA ASP A 149 13.34 -10.98 3.31
C ASP A 149 13.81 -11.81 2.11
N ILE A 150 14.46 -11.14 1.16
CA ILE A 150 15.08 -11.76 -0.03
C ILE A 150 16.42 -12.41 0.34
N ASP A 151 17.21 -11.75 1.19
CA ASP A 151 18.57 -12.20 1.55
C ASP A 151 18.53 -13.48 2.40
N GLY A 152 17.53 -13.63 3.28
CA GLY A 152 17.24 -14.86 4.02
C GLY A 152 16.53 -15.94 3.19
N GLY A 153 16.03 -15.58 2.01
CA GLY A 153 15.36 -16.50 1.07
C GLY A 153 13.91 -16.83 1.44
N ASN A 154 13.31 -16.10 2.38
CA ASN A 154 11.88 -16.20 2.69
C ASN A 154 11.04 -15.71 1.50
N VAL A 155 11.47 -14.62 0.85
CA VAL A 155 10.86 -14.08 -0.37
C VAL A 155 11.73 -14.36 -1.59
N ARG A 156 11.11 -14.87 -2.67
CA ARG A 156 11.74 -14.94 -4.01
C ARG A 156 10.97 -14.04 -4.96
N VAL A 157 11.68 -13.37 -5.87
CA VAL A 157 11.09 -12.35 -6.74
C VAL A 157 11.47 -12.59 -8.19
N GLY A 158 10.48 -12.59 -9.07
CA GLY A 158 10.64 -12.53 -10.53
C GLY A 158 9.91 -11.34 -11.12
N VAL A 159 10.33 -10.90 -12.32
CA VAL A 159 9.70 -9.79 -13.03
C VAL A 159 9.47 -10.15 -14.49
N ILE A 160 8.24 -9.95 -14.95
CA ILE A 160 7.83 -9.89 -16.35
C ILE A 160 7.48 -8.44 -16.67
N ILE A 161 7.89 -7.98 -17.84
CA ILE A 161 7.34 -6.77 -18.44
C ILE A 161 6.61 -7.13 -19.72
N TYR A 162 5.57 -6.38 -20.09
CA TYR A 162 4.82 -6.68 -21.31
C TYR A 162 4.37 -5.43 -22.04
N SER A 163 4.31 -5.53 -23.36
CA SER A 163 3.62 -4.57 -24.20
C SER A 163 2.92 -5.31 -25.35
N THR A 164 3.45 -5.26 -26.56
CA THR A 164 3.01 -6.12 -27.68
C THR A 164 3.38 -7.58 -27.41
N GLU A 165 4.60 -7.77 -26.89
CA GLU A 165 5.17 -9.04 -26.46
C GLU A 165 5.49 -8.96 -24.96
N ASP A 166 5.53 -10.09 -24.29
CA ASP A 166 5.99 -10.21 -22.91
C ASP A 166 7.47 -10.64 -22.86
N HIS A 167 8.17 -10.15 -21.84
CA HIS A 167 9.57 -10.42 -21.61
C HIS A 167 9.78 -10.78 -20.16
N VAL A 168 10.31 -11.97 -19.91
CA VAL A 168 10.84 -12.33 -18.59
C VAL A 168 12.18 -11.63 -18.41
N GLU A 169 12.23 -10.64 -17.53
CA GLU A 169 13.46 -9.91 -17.24
C GLU A 169 14.34 -10.70 -16.27
N PHE A 170 13.74 -11.35 -15.26
CA PHE A 170 14.41 -12.37 -14.45
C PHE A 170 13.42 -13.29 -13.73
N GLN A 171 13.82 -14.55 -13.58
CA GLN A 171 13.09 -15.61 -12.86
C GLN A 171 13.28 -15.49 -11.34
N MET A 172 12.41 -16.13 -10.55
CA MET A 172 12.44 -16.09 -9.07
C MET A 172 13.71 -16.65 -8.44
N ASN A 173 14.43 -17.53 -9.15
CA ASN A 173 15.70 -18.10 -8.69
C ASN A 173 16.96 -17.41 -9.26
N THR A 174 16.81 -16.31 -10.00
CA THR A 174 17.94 -15.61 -10.65
C THR A 174 18.84 -14.91 -9.62
N TYR A 175 18.23 -14.19 -8.69
CA TYR A 175 18.94 -13.38 -7.69
C TYR A 175 18.65 -13.87 -6.28
N ARG A 176 19.63 -13.74 -5.40
CA ARG A 176 19.54 -14.16 -3.99
C ARG A 176 19.80 -13.03 -3.00
N SER A 177 20.10 -11.84 -3.50
CA SER A 177 20.29 -10.67 -2.65
C SER A 177 19.35 -9.54 -3.06
N LYS A 178 18.87 -8.78 -2.07
CA LYS A 178 18.01 -7.61 -2.30
C LYS A 178 18.72 -6.57 -3.18
N VAL A 179 20.02 -6.39 -2.98
CA VAL A 179 20.86 -5.48 -3.77
C VAL A 179 20.87 -5.90 -5.25
N ASP A 180 21.04 -7.18 -5.55
CA ASP A 180 21.04 -7.66 -6.94
C ASP A 180 19.65 -7.53 -7.58
N VAL A 181 18.58 -7.80 -6.83
CA VAL A 181 17.20 -7.58 -7.29
C VAL A 181 16.97 -6.10 -7.62
N TYR A 182 17.38 -5.17 -6.75
CA TYR A 182 17.22 -3.74 -6.98
C TYR A 182 17.99 -3.29 -8.23
N ASN A 183 19.25 -3.71 -8.35
CA ASN A 183 20.05 -3.43 -9.54
C ASN A 183 19.42 -4.01 -10.81
N ALA A 184 18.85 -5.22 -10.74
CA ALA A 184 18.18 -5.82 -11.88
C ALA A 184 16.94 -5.02 -12.28
N VAL A 185 16.10 -4.65 -11.31
CA VAL A 185 14.91 -3.80 -11.53
C VAL A 185 15.30 -2.47 -12.16
N ASP A 186 16.32 -1.78 -11.64
CA ASP A 186 16.81 -0.50 -12.18
C ASP A 186 17.27 -0.59 -13.64
N ASN A 187 17.76 -1.77 -14.07
CA ASN A 187 18.25 -2.00 -15.43
C ASN A 187 17.20 -2.57 -16.39
N ILE A 188 15.96 -2.79 -15.94
CA ILE A 188 14.88 -3.23 -16.83
C ILE A 188 14.60 -2.12 -17.87
N PRO A 189 14.69 -2.44 -19.18
CA PRO A 189 14.44 -1.48 -20.24
C PRO A 189 12.94 -1.24 -20.43
N TYR A 190 12.56 0.01 -20.68
CA TYR A 190 11.21 0.33 -21.13
C TYR A 190 11.00 -0.18 -22.58
N ARG A 191 9.98 -1.03 -22.79
CA ARG A 191 9.68 -1.66 -24.08
C ARG A 191 8.29 -1.28 -24.57
N TYR A 192 8.19 -0.09 -25.18
CA TYR A 192 6.94 0.44 -25.74
C TYR A 192 6.26 -0.54 -26.72
N GLY A 193 4.94 -0.42 -26.83
CA GLY A 193 4.14 -1.25 -27.71
C GLY A 193 2.66 -1.15 -27.42
N SER A 194 1.92 -2.17 -27.84
CA SER A 194 0.52 -2.41 -27.49
C SER A 194 0.41 -2.99 -26.08
N THR A 195 -0.76 -3.53 -25.69
CA THR A 195 -1.03 -4.04 -24.33
C THR A 195 -1.59 -5.46 -24.41
N ASN A 196 -0.72 -6.47 -24.25
CA ASN A 196 -1.04 -7.90 -24.34
C ASN A 196 -1.01 -8.59 -22.96
N THR A 197 -1.90 -8.15 -22.07
CA THR A 197 -2.02 -8.66 -20.69
C THR A 197 -2.28 -10.17 -20.64
N ALA A 198 -3.01 -10.72 -21.63
CA ALA A 198 -3.32 -12.15 -21.67
C ALA A 198 -2.08 -13.03 -21.79
N ASP A 199 -1.13 -12.67 -22.64
CA ASP A 199 0.09 -13.46 -22.79
C ASP A 199 1.03 -13.26 -21.59
N ALA A 200 1.08 -12.06 -21.00
CA ALA A 200 1.81 -11.83 -19.75
C ALA A 200 1.30 -12.70 -18.59
N LEU A 201 -0.03 -12.81 -18.41
CA LEU A 201 -0.65 -13.70 -17.43
C LEU A 201 -0.36 -15.18 -17.71
N LYS A 202 -0.38 -15.57 -18.99
CA LYS A 202 -0.02 -16.93 -19.39
C LYS A 202 1.45 -17.23 -19.05
N THR A 203 2.38 -16.37 -19.40
CA THR A 203 3.81 -16.56 -19.13
C THR A 203 4.11 -16.56 -17.64
N MET A 204 3.46 -15.68 -16.87
CA MET A 204 3.52 -15.69 -15.40
C MET A 204 3.15 -17.08 -14.86
N ARG A 205 2.02 -17.63 -15.30
CA ARG A 205 1.52 -18.94 -14.86
C ARG A 205 2.39 -20.10 -15.35
N THR A 206 2.71 -20.16 -16.64
CA THR A 206 3.32 -21.34 -17.27
C THR A 206 4.84 -21.35 -17.25
N GLU A 207 5.48 -20.21 -17.02
CA GLU A 207 6.94 -20.10 -16.99
C GLU A 207 7.45 -19.66 -15.61
N MET A 208 6.92 -18.58 -15.02
CA MET A 208 7.48 -18.05 -13.77
C MET A 208 7.18 -18.96 -12.58
N PHE A 209 5.91 -19.31 -12.38
CA PHE A 209 5.46 -20.21 -11.31
C PHE A 209 5.68 -21.67 -11.68
N THR A 210 6.96 -22.03 -11.84
CA THR A 210 7.39 -23.40 -12.07
C THR A 210 8.58 -23.74 -11.19
N ALA A 211 8.66 -24.99 -10.71
CA ALA A 211 9.76 -25.46 -9.86
C ALA A 211 11.14 -25.23 -10.49
N ARG A 212 11.24 -25.27 -11.83
CA ARG A 212 12.48 -24.99 -12.57
C ARG A 212 12.93 -23.54 -12.42
N ASN A 213 11.99 -22.62 -12.32
CA ASN A 213 12.22 -21.18 -12.32
C ASN A 213 12.11 -20.54 -10.93
N GLY A 214 11.99 -21.35 -9.89
CA GLY A 214 12.17 -20.91 -8.50
C GLY A 214 10.95 -21.04 -7.61
N ASP A 215 9.81 -21.46 -8.15
CA ASP A 215 8.59 -21.76 -7.37
C ASP A 215 8.82 -22.90 -6.38
N ARG A 216 8.29 -22.75 -5.17
CA ARG A 216 8.45 -23.67 -4.04
C ARG A 216 7.08 -24.27 -3.70
N PRO A 217 6.97 -25.61 -3.63
CA PRO A 217 5.66 -26.29 -3.55
C PRO A 217 4.83 -26.02 -2.28
N ASP A 218 5.45 -25.48 -1.22
CA ASP A 218 4.80 -25.20 0.08
C ASP A 218 4.88 -23.71 0.44
N VAL A 219 4.87 -22.85 -0.57
CA VAL A 219 5.03 -21.39 -0.45
C VAL A 219 3.93 -20.72 -1.26
N GLU A 220 3.44 -19.60 -0.76
CA GLU A 220 2.37 -18.88 -1.42
C GLU A 220 2.87 -18.20 -2.70
N ASN A 221 2.11 -18.38 -3.78
CA ASN A 221 2.40 -17.81 -5.10
C ASN A 221 1.58 -16.55 -5.31
N ILE A 222 2.26 -15.40 -5.42
CA ILE A 222 1.63 -14.09 -5.50
C ILE A 222 2.07 -13.39 -6.79
N CYS A 223 1.09 -12.95 -7.57
CA CYS A 223 1.28 -12.08 -8.73
C CYS A 223 0.79 -10.67 -8.40
N ILE A 224 1.63 -9.66 -8.65
CA ILE A 224 1.22 -8.25 -8.66
C ILE A 224 1.30 -7.77 -10.11
N ILE A 225 0.13 -7.50 -10.71
CA ILE A 225 0.04 -6.95 -12.06
C ILE A 225 -0.29 -5.47 -12.02
N VAL A 226 0.46 -4.66 -12.77
CA VAL A 226 0.31 -3.19 -12.81
C VAL A 226 0.09 -2.75 -14.26
N THR A 227 -1.00 -2.03 -14.52
CA THR A 227 -1.38 -1.58 -15.87
C THR A 227 -2.12 -0.25 -15.85
N ASP A 228 -1.95 0.55 -16.92
CA ASP A 228 -2.68 1.82 -17.15
C ASP A 228 -3.77 1.71 -18.22
N GLY A 229 -3.95 0.52 -18.79
CA GLY A 229 -4.76 0.31 -19.98
C GLY A 229 -5.60 -0.96 -19.93
N VAL A 230 -6.58 -1.00 -20.83
CA VAL A 230 -7.32 -2.23 -21.14
C VAL A 230 -6.54 -2.99 -22.20
N SER A 231 -6.47 -4.31 -22.04
CA SER A 231 -5.85 -5.22 -23.01
C SER A 231 -6.41 -4.95 -24.40
N ASN A 232 -5.51 -4.75 -25.37
CA ASN A 232 -5.88 -4.47 -26.76
C ASN A 232 -5.38 -5.56 -27.73
N ILE A 233 -4.53 -6.47 -27.25
CA ILE A 233 -4.17 -7.73 -27.92
C ILE A 233 -4.73 -8.89 -27.11
N ASN A 234 -5.34 -9.87 -27.80
CA ASN A 234 -5.86 -11.09 -27.19
C ASN A 234 -6.81 -10.88 -26.00
N SER A 235 -7.45 -9.70 -25.88
CA SER A 235 -8.19 -9.29 -24.67
C SER A 235 -9.28 -10.26 -24.19
N ARG A 236 -9.89 -11.01 -25.11
CA ARG A 236 -10.85 -12.08 -24.76
C ARG A 236 -10.24 -13.22 -23.95
N ARG A 237 -8.92 -13.38 -23.96
CA ARG A 237 -8.16 -14.38 -23.20
C ARG A 237 -7.70 -13.88 -21.84
N THR A 238 -7.67 -12.57 -21.59
CA THR A 238 -7.13 -11.98 -20.35
C THR A 238 -7.81 -12.57 -19.10
N ILE A 239 -9.14 -12.53 -19.04
CA ILE A 239 -9.90 -13.09 -17.91
C ILE A 239 -9.73 -14.62 -17.81
N PRO A 240 -9.89 -15.42 -18.89
CA PRO A 240 -9.62 -16.86 -18.83
C PRO A 240 -8.22 -17.27 -18.39
N GLU A 241 -7.17 -16.50 -18.71
CA GLU A 241 -5.81 -16.80 -18.25
C GLU A 241 -5.63 -16.47 -16.76
N ALA A 242 -6.22 -15.36 -16.28
CA ALA A 242 -6.26 -15.04 -14.85
C ALA A 242 -7.06 -16.07 -14.04
N GLU A 243 -8.18 -16.56 -14.59
CA GLU A 243 -8.97 -17.64 -13.97
C GLU A 243 -8.16 -18.93 -13.84
N GLN A 244 -7.41 -19.31 -14.88
CA GLN A 244 -6.52 -20.47 -14.82
C GLN A 244 -5.40 -20.28 -13.79
N ALA A 245 -4.77 -19.11 -13.75
CA ALA A 245 -3.72 -18.82 -12.76
C ALA A 245 -4.23 -18.94 -11.32
N ARG A 246 -5.41 -18.37 -11.03
CA ARG A 246 -6.06 -18.50 -9.72
C ARG A 246 -6.43 -19.95 -9.40
N ALA A 247 -6.92 -20.71 -10.39
CA ALA A 247 -7.23 -22.13 -10.20
C ALA A 247 -5.99 -22.99 -9.93
N GLU A 248 -4.80 -22.54 -10.37
CA GLU A 248 -3.50 -23.15 -10.07
C GLU A 248 -2.89 -22.66 -8.74
N GLY A 249 -3.63 -21.88 -7.95
CA GLY A 249 -3.21 -21.43 -6.61
C GLY A 249 -2.38 -20.15 -6.62
N ILE A 250 -2.33 -19.42 -7.74
CA ILE A 250 -1.65 -18.13 -7.82
C ILE A 250 -2.64 -17.04 -7.37
N HIS A 251 -2.32 -16.35 -6.29
CA HIS A 251 -3.07 -15.18 -5.84
C HIS A 251 -2.66 -13.94 -6.63
N ILE A 252 -3.62 -13.17 -7.12
CA ILE A 252 -3.39 -12.05 -8.03
C ILE A 252 -3.91 -10.74 -7.44
N TYR A 253 -3.00 -9.81 -7.19
CA TYR A 253 -3.28 -8.41 -6.94
C TYR A 253 -3.21 -7.62 -8.24
N ALA A 254 -4.27 -6.89 -8.56
CA ALA A 254 -4.37 -6.15 -9.81
C ALA A 254 -4.41 -4.63 -9.53
N ILE A 255 -3.44 -3.91 -10.05
CA ILE A 255 -3.28 -2.46 -9.86
C ILE A 255 -3.55 -1.75 -11.19
N GLY A 256 -4.60 -0.94 -11.22
CA GLY A 256 -4.99 -0.12 -12.36
C GLY A 256 -4.63 1.35 -12.13
N ILE A 257 -4.12 2.02 -13.17
CA ILE A 257 -3.72 3.43 -13.10
C ILE A 257 -4.51 4.23 -14.15
N GLY A 258 -5.22 5.27 -13.74
CA GLY A 258 -5.95 6.14 -14.67
C GLY A 258 -7.11 5.46 -15.41
N LEU A 259 -7.52 4.26 -14.99
CA LEU A 259 -8.57 3.48 -15.65
C LEU A 259 -9.97 4.03 -15.34
N THR A 260 -10.77 4.21 -16.40
CA THR A 260 -12.19 4.58 -16.27
C THR A 260 -13.13 3.37 -16.25
N ASP A 261 -12.74 2.26 -16.87
CA ASP A 261 -13.44 0.97 -16.79
C ASP A 261 -12.51 -0.07 -16.13
N THR A 262 -12.93 -0.59 -14.98
CA THR A 262 -12.15 -1.57 -14.20
C THR A 262 -12.60 -3.01 -14.40
N LYS A 263 -13.57 -3.29 -15.29
CA LYS A 263 -14.13 -4.65 -15.42
C LYS A 263 -13.09 -5.71 -15.77
N GLU A 264 -12.14 -5.37 -16.64
CA GLU A 264 -11.05 -6.31 -16.96
C GLU A 264 -10.19 -6.55 -15.73
N LEU A 265 -9.80 -5.49 -15.03
CA LEU A 265 -9.03 -5.55 -13.78
C LEU A 265 -9.74 -6.37 -12.69
N ASP A 266 -11.06 -6.20 -12.54
CA ASP A 266 -11.92 -6.96 -11.63
C ASP A 266 -12.00 -8.45 -11.96
N GLY A 267 -11.83 -8.78 -13.26
CA GLY A 267 -11.74 -10.14 -13.76
C GLY A 267 -10.35 -10.76 -13.57
N ILE A 268 -9.30 -9.93 -13.47
CA ILE A 268 -7.91 -10.36 -13.24
C ILE A 268 -7.62 -10.57 -11.75
N ALA A 269 -8.10 -9.68 -10.87
CA ALA A 269 -7.87 -9.77 -9.44
C ALA A 269 -8.46 -11.05 -8.81
N SER A 270 -7.81 -11.52 -7.76
CA SER A 270 -8.37 -12.58 -6.91
C SER A 270 -9.58 -12.07 -6.13
N LYS A 271 -10.36 -13.01 -5.58
CA LYS A 271 -11.57 -12.67 -4.81
C LYS A 271 -11.23 -12.65 -3.32
N PRO A 272 -11.83 -11.73 -2.53
CA PRO A 272 -12.78 -10.70 -2.95
C PRO A 272 -12.10 -9.55 -3.71
N VAL A 273 -12.80 -8.92 -4.68
CA VAL A 273 -12.17 -7.97 -5.61
C VAL A 273 -11.75 -6.69 -4.89
N GLU A 274 -12.57 -6.24 -3.96
CA GLU A 274 -12.39 -5.06 -3.13
C GLU A 274 -11.12 -5.08 -2.29
N GLU A 275 -10.56 -6.25 -1.99
CA GLU A 275 -9.31 -6.41 -1.25
C GLU A 275 -8.10 -6.62 -2.18
N ASN A 276 -8.33 -7.10 -3.40
CA ASN A 276 -7.27 -7.56 -4.30
C ASN A 276 -7.10 -6.68 -5.55
N ARG A 277 -8.02 -5.74 -5.79
CA ARG A 277 -7.96 -4.77 -6.88
C ARG A 277 -7.73 -3.38 -6.32
N PHE A 278 -6.65 -2.76 -6.77
CA PHE A 278 -6.30 -1.38 -6.44
C PHE A 278 -6.44 -0.51 -7.68
N ALA A 279 -6.90 0.72 -7.48
CA ALA A 279 -7.00 1.70 -8.55
C ALA A 279 -6.49 3.05 -8.04
N VAL A 280 -5.57 3.65 -8.80
CA VAL A 280 -5.04 5.00 -8.57
C VAL A 280 -5.27 5.86 -9.80
N GLN A 281 -5.25 7.18 -9.64
CA GLN A 281 -5.46 8.08 -10.78
C GLN A 281 -4.17 8.32 -11.56
N GLU A 282 -3.04 8.38 -10.86
CA GLU A 282 -1.73 8.77 -11.42
C GLU A 282 -0.65 7.80 -10.95
N PHE A 283 0.39 7.59 -11.77
CA PHE A 283 1.52 6.71 -11.43
C PHE A 283 2.25 7.13 -10.15
N SER A 284 2.27 8.43 -9.83
CA SER A 284 2.89 8.93 -8.61
C SER A 284 2.25 8.39 -7.33
N GLU A 285 0.99 7.94 -7.40
CA GLU A 285 0.23 7.41 -6.25
C GLU A 285 0.54 5.94 -5.97
N LEU A 286 1.32 5.26 -6.83
CA LEU A 286 1.78 3.89 -6.56
C LEU A 286 2.58 3.80 -5.26
N ARG A 287 3.28 4.88 -4.88
CA ARG A 287 3.99 4.98 -3.60
C ARG A 287 3.06 4.82 -2.39
N ASP A 288 1.82 5.28 -2.51
CA ASP A 288 0.81 5.21 -1.45
C ASP A 288 0.23 3.79 -1.31
N LEU A 289 0.32 2.97 -2.37
CA LEU A 289 -0.20 1.60 -2.39
C LEU A 289 0.69 0.58 -1.68
N ARG A 290 1.97 0.90 -1.44
CA ARG A 290 2.91 0.00 -0.78
C ARG A 290 2.30 -0.62 0.48
N HIS A 291 1.79 0.21 1.39
CA HIS A 291 1.26 -0.28 2.66
C HIS A 291 -0.06 -1.03 2.53
N GLN A 292 -0.89 -0.70 1.54
CA GLN A 292 -2.17 -1.37 1.33
C GLN A 292 -1.98 -2.78 0.77
N VAL A 293 -1.15 -2.88 -0.28
CA VAL A 293 -0.84 -4.18 -0.90
C VAL A 293 -0.03 -5.05 0.07
N PHE A 294 0.92 -4.46 0.80
CA PHE A 294 1.72 -5.22 1.78
C PHE A 294 0.90 -5.68 2.99
N SER A 295 -0.04 -4.86 3.48
CA SER A 295 -0.97 -5.29 4.54
C SER A 295 -1.82 -6.47 4.07
N ALA A 296 -2.27 -6.47 2.82
CA ALA A 296 -3.02 -7.59 2.25
C ALA A 296 -2.17 -8.85 2.05
N LEU A 297 -0.85 -8.74 1.82
CA LEU A 297 0.05 -9.90 1.69
C LEU A 297 0.34 -10.62 3.01
N CYS A 298 0.20 -9.93 4.14
CA CYS A 298 0.70 -10.39 5.43
C CYS A 298 -0.44 -10.67 6.44
N GLU A 299 -1.70 -10.74 5.98
CA GLU A 299 -2.87 -11.22 6.74
C GLU A 299 -3.15 -12.71 6.48
#